data_AF-A0A947CJY2-F1
#
_entry.id   AF-A0A947CJY2-F1
#
_cell.length_a   1.000
_cell.length_b   1.000
_cell.length_c   1.000
_cell.angle_alpha   90.00
_cell.angle_beta   90.00
_cell.angle_gamma   90.00
#
_symmetry.space_group_name_H-M   'P 1'
#
loop_
_entity.id
_entity.type
_entity.pdbx_description
1 polymer ?
#
loop_
_entity_poly.entity_id
_entity_poly.type
_entity_poly.pdbx_seq_one_letter_code
_entity_poly.pdbx_strand_id
1 'polypeptide(L)'
;MILPRRRLLQISGALTAFCGVCVIGSNAFGIDIAKLKKSTATTPVDVMPPVAVSTTPPSFLRVSGDDGNVVALEIASRRYVRPAGGPVLNLVGVVHIGEGAYYRAVQDELIDADVVLYESVKPEGTGGPPASGEESDETRIDRTEAGLRFVAGYAERYHRRQGVYPPDLDTLQRMVGDEGARERDFLEIALLDAWGRPVRYEGTPGDETSPSQFRLISLGADGAPGGDGPDADRVVDAGDRVPPHRNDRADNMQVQLASALKLDFQLDAIDYDQPGWRCSDLSIDQVRRAMAERGSDFTIMENAIGGTALPAQIARFFLGLVRMADAFMEGAVSDTIKILLVEMLGDERTVDASLQAFDPAFAEVIIGARNQAVVDDLTRLLHAEPEVEEVAVLYGAGHMADLSRRLAALGYVPSEDVTWRRPIVVDLDRSAVSAEEVAYLRRMVRQMMRNM
;
A
#
# COMPACT_ATOMS: atom_id res chain seq x y z
N MET A 1 -3.41 33.04 51.35
CA MET A 1 -2.06 33.28 50.82
C MET A 1 -2.10 32.90 49.34
N ILE A 2 -2.12 33.89 48.45
CA ILE A 2 -2.36 33.78 47.01
C ILE A 2 -1.03 34.05 46.29
N LEU A 3 -0.55 33.11 45.48
CA LEU A 3 0.51 33.28 44.45
C LEU A 3 0.41 32.09 43.45
N PRO A 4 0.83 32.24 42.18
CA PRO A 4 -0.13 32.52 41.10
C PRO A 4 -0.03 31.61 39.86
N ARG A 5 -1.08 31.69 39.04
CA ARG A 5 -1.22 31.19 37.66
C ARG A 5 -0.10 31.69 36.73
N ARG A 6 0.96 30.90 36.52
CA ARG A 6 1.86 31.02 35.35
C ARG A 6 2.57 29.68 35.06
N ARG A 7 1.88 28.73 34.43
CA ARG A 7 2.49 27.54 33.78
C ARG A 7 1.65 26.97 32.62
N LEU A 8 1.02 27.84 31.82
CA LEU A 8 0.22 27.42 30.65
C LEU A 8 0.61 28.13 29.34
N LEU A 9 1.76 28.83 29.30
CA LEU A 9 2.23 29.54 28.10
C LEU A 9 3.63 29.12 27.61
N GLN A 10 4.22 28.04 28.15
CA GLN A 10 5.54 27.55 27.70
C GLN A 10 5.51 26.22 26.93
N ILE A 11 4.33 25.67 26.63
CA ILE A 11 4.19 24.49 25.74
C ILE A 11 3.79 24.90 24.31
N SER A 12 3.34 26.14 24.10
CA SER A 12 2.99 26.67 22.76
C SER A 12 4.20 26.99 21.86
N GLY A 13 5.43 26.92 22.39
CA GLY A 13 6.66 27.29 21.67
C GLY A 13 7.42 26.13 21.03
N ALA A 14 7.07 24.88 21.33
CA ALA A 14 7.81 23.71 20.84
C ALA A 14 7.13 22.99 19.66
N LEU A 15 5.87 23.31 19.35
CA LEU A 15 5.13 22.72 18.22
C LEU A 15 5.20 23.56 16.93
N THR A 16 5.63 24.82 17.01
CA THR A 16 5.75 25.73 15.87
C THR A 16 7.09 25.59 15.11
N ALA A 17 8.00 24.72 15.56
CA ALA A 17 9.32 24.53 14.95
C ALA A 17 9.38 23.39 13.91
N PHE A 18 8.25 22.77 13.57
CA PHE A 18 8.19 21.71 12.54
C PHE A 18 7.40 22.10 11.28
N CYS A 19 6.87 23.33 11.20
CA CYS A 19 5.96 23.76 10.14
C CYS A 19 6.47 24.95 9.30
N GLY A 20 7.78 25.07 9.11
CA GLY A 20 8.37 26.31 8.57
C GLY A 20 9.54 26.12 7.62
N VAL A 21 9.35 25.43 6.49
CA VAL A 21 10.15 25.61 5.26
C VAL A 21 9.24 25.41 4.05
N CYS A 22 9.40 26.25 3.03
CA CYS A 22 8.70 26.29 1.73
C CYS A 22 7.44 27.19 1.61
N VAL A 23 7.64 28.50 1.74
CA VAL A 23 6.81 29.51 1.03
C VAL A 23 7.75 30.52 0.39
N ILE A 24 8.18 30.33 -0.88
CA ILE A 24 8.56 31.39 -1.82
C ILE A 24 8.37 30.92 -3.28
N GLY A 25 7.49 31.60 -4.04
CA GLY A 25 7.48 31.76 -5.51
C GLY A 25 6.97 30.57 -6.34
N SER A 26 6.16 30.69 -7.41
CA SER A 26 5.95 31.82 -8.31
C SER A 26 4.64 31.68 -9.10
N ASN A 27 4.02 32.82 -9.43
CA ASN A 27 2.98 32.95 -10.46
C ASN A 27 3.56 32.73 -11.87
N ALA A 28 2.87 31.98 -12.73
CA ALA A 28 2.59 32.34 -14.14
C ALA A 28 1.88 31.19 -14.88
N PHE A 29 1.10 31.57 -15.90
CA PHE A 29 0.41 30.76 -16.92
C PHE A 29 -1.03 30.33 -16.62
N GLY A 30 -1.96 31.21 -17.01
CA GLY A 30 -3.32 30.85 -17.32
C GLY A 30 -3.42 30.26 -18.73
N ILE A 31 -4.19 29.18 -18.85
CA ILE A 31 -4.70 28.68 -20.13
C ILE A 31 -6.21 28.47 -19.96
N ASP A 32 -6.96 29.19 -20.79
CA ASP A 32 -8.42 29.24 -20.82
C ASP A 32 -8.91 28.24 -21.88
N ILE A 33 -9.65 27.20 -21.46
CA ILE A 33 -10.19 26.17 -22.36
C ILE A 33 -11.72 26.25 -22.35
N ALA A 34 -12.25 27.36 -22.86
CA ALA A 34 -13.65 27.49 -23.21
C ALA A 34 -13.83 27.47 -24.73
N LYS A 35 -14.42 26.37 -25.23
CA LYS A 35 -15.32 26.23 -26.40
C LYS A 35 -14.93 25.05 -27.27
N LEU A 36 -15.81 24.05 -27.30
CA LEU A 36 -16.33 23.47 -28.55
C LEU A 36 -17.64 22.71 -28.23
N LYS A 37 -18.76 23.36 -28.55
CA LYS A 37 -20.08 22.72 -28.71
C LYS A 37 -20.41 22.68 -30.19
N LYS A 38 -20.92 21.53 -30.66
CA LYS A 38 -22.15 21.34 -31.48
C LYS A 38 -22.18 19.86 -31.92
N SER A 39 -23.12 19.07 -31.41
CA SER A 39 -24.53 18.95 -31.80
C SER A 39 -24.75 18.13 -33.06
N THR A 40 -25.38 16.96 -32.91
CA THR A 40 -26.49 16.52 -33.78
C THR A 40 -27.49 15.71 -32.95
N ALA A 41 -28.76 15.94 -33.21
CA ALA A 41 -29.91 15.37 -32.50
C ALA A 41 -30.42 14.13 -33.23
N THR A 42 -30.96 13.16 -32.48
CA THR A 42 -31.85 12.12 -33.01
C THR A 42 -32.93 11.80 -31.97
N THR A 43 -34.12 11.50 -32.45
CA THR A 43 -35.43 11.41 -31.79
C THR A 43 -35.55 10.29 -30.73
N PRO A 44 -36.53 10.37 -29.80
CA PRO A 44 -36.52 9.61 -28.55
C PRO A 44 -37.09 8.19 -28.71
N VAL A 45 -36.37 7.21 -28.16
CA VAL A 45 -36.89 5.89 -27.82
C VAL A 45 -37.29 5.93 -26.35
N ASP A 46 -38.42 5.31 -26.02
CA ASP A 46 -38.97 5.25 -24.67
C ASP A 46 -38.02 4.46 -23.73
N VAL A 47 -37.26 5.19 -22.89
CA VAL A 47 -36.32 4.61 -21.93
C VAL A 47 -36.96 4.69 -20.54
N MET A 48 -37.06 3.54 -19.87
CA MET A 48 -37.36 3.44 -18.44
C MET A 48 -36.60 4.50 -17.63
N PRO A 49 -37.17 5.03 -16.54
CA PRO A 49 -36.53 6.09 -15.79
C PRO A 49 -35.13 5.64 -15.34
N PRO A 50 -34.07 6.44 -15.57
CA PRO A 50 -32.74 6.11 -15.10
C PRO A 50 -32.78 6.01 -13.58
N VAL A 51 -32.33 4.86 -13.05
CA VAL A 51 -31.98 4.73 -11.64
C VAL A 51 -30.98 5.83 -11.35
N ALA A 52 -31.31 6.73 -10.43
CA ALA A 52 -30.47 7.85 -10.08
C ALA A 52 -29.18 7.33 -9.45
N VAL A 53 -28.13 7.18 -10.25
CA VAL A 53 -26.78 6.94 -9.74
C VAL A 53 -26.36 8.21 -9.03
N SER A 54 -26.17 8.13 -7.71
CA SER A 54 -25.57 9.20 -6.91
C SER A 54 -24.29 9.68 -7.59
N THR A 55 -24.23 10.97 -7.94
CA THR A 55 -23.06 11.58 -8.60
C THR A 55 -21.92 11.92 -7.63
N THR A 56 -22.11 11.69 -6.33
CA THR A 56 -21.07 11.83 -5.32
C THR A 56 -20.49 10.44 -5.02
N PRO A 57 -19.16 10.25 -5.13
CA PRO A 57 -18.52 9.00 -4.76
C PRO A 57 -18.92 8.60 -3.34
N PRO A 58 -19.20 7.32 -3.09
CA PRO A 58 -19.50 6.87 -1.73
C PRO A 58 -18.29 7.13 -0.83
N SER A 59 -18.52 7.67 0.36
CA SER A 59 -17.48 7.79 1.38
C SER A 59 -17.17 6.42 2.01
N PHE A 60 -15.90 6.23 2.34
CA PHE A 60 -15.29 5.06 2.97
C PHE A 60 -14.65 5.36 4.32
N LEU A 61 -14.47 6.62 4.69
CA LEU A 61 -13.95 7.03 5.99
C LEU A 61 -14.94 7.94 6.70
N ARG A 62 -15.15 7.70 8.00
CA ARG A 62 -15.85 8.64 8.85
C ARG A 62 -15.37 8.56 10.28
N VAL A 63 -15.63 9.62 11.03
CA VAL A 63 -15.54 9.61 12.49
C VAL A 63 -16.91 9.30 13.06
N SER A 64 -16.97 8.45 14.09
CA SER A 64 -18.15 8.25 14.91
C SER A 64 -17.89 8.67 16.34
N GLY A 65 -18.95 8.98 17.10
CA GLY A 65 -18.84 9.37 18.50
C GLY A 65 -18.94 10.85 18.81
N ASP A 66 -19.67 11.64 18.00
CA ASP A 66 -19.83 13.07 18.26
C ASP A 66 -20.56 13.38 19.58
N ASP A 67 -21.47 12.50 20.01
CA ASP A 67 -22.30 12.69 21.22
C ASP A 67 -22.07 11.60 22.30
N GLY A 68 -21.07 10.75 22.10
CA GLY A 68 -20.85 9.55 22.91
C GLY A 68 -19.54 9.60 23.69
N ASN A 69 -19.40 8.65 24.62
CA ASN A 69 -18.15 8.44 25.35
C ASN A 69 -17.14 7.57 24.57
N VAL A 70 -17.40 7.34 23.29
CA VAL A 70 -16.56 6.54 22.41
C VAL A 70 -16.27 7.37 21.18
N VAL A 71 -14.99 7.52 20.83
CA VAL A 71 -14.52 8.17 19.59
C VAL A 71 -13.89 7.09 18.73
N ALA A 72 -14.32 6.94 17.48
CA ALA A 72 -13.78 5.90 16.61
C ALA A 72 -13.64 6.36 15.16
N LEU A 73 -12.55 5.90 14.53
CA LEU A 73 -12.43 5.87 13.08
C LEU A 73 -13.29 4.72 12.57
N GLU A 74 -14.08 4.95 11.52
CA GLU A 74 -14.86 3.92 10.85
C GLU A 74 -14.46 3.83 9.37
N ILE A 75 -14.23 2.59 8.91
CA ILE A 75 -13.88 2.27 7.52
C ILE A 75 -14.99 1.41 6.92
N ALA A 76 -15.40 1.76 5.70
CA ALA A 76 -16.44 1.04 4.97
C ALA A 76 -15.87 -0.15 4.17
N SER A 77 -16.65 -1.22 4.12
CA SER A 77 -16.58 -2.28 3.10
C SER A 77 -17.90 -2.27 2.32
N ARG A 78 -17.82 -2.45 1.00
CA ARG A 78 -18.97 -2.34 0.10
C ARG A 78 -18.97 -3.44 -0.94
N ARG A 79 -20.14 -4.05 -1.12
CA ARG A 79 -20.41 -5.00 -2.19
C ARG A 79 -20.73 -4.27 -3.49
N TYR A 80 -20.28 -4.81 -4.61
CA TYR A 80 -20.49 -4.31 -5.96
C TYR A 80 -20.98 -5.46 -6.84
N VAL A 81 -21.97 -5.15 -7.67
CA VAL A 81 -22.54 -6.11 -8.63
C VAL A 81 -22.42 -5.55 -10.03
N ARG A 82 -22.22 -6.43 -11.01
CA ARG A 82 -22.15 -6.07 -12.42
C ARG A 82 -23.44 -6.51 -13.12
N PRO A 83 -24.32 -5.60 -13.57
CA PRO A 83 -25.59 -5.97 -14.22
C PRO A 83 -25.40 -6.81 -15.49
N ALA A 84 -24.27 -6.65 -16.18
CA ALA A 84 -23.91 -7.42 -17.37
C ALA A 84 -23.45 -8.86 -17.05
N GLY A 85 -23.43 -9.27 -15.77
CA GLY A 85 -22.87 -10.54 -15.31
C GLY A 85 -21.36 -10.45 -15.02
N GLY A 86 -20.87 -11.48 -14.33
CA GLY A 86 -19.52 -11.58 -13.78
C GLY A 86 -19.54 -11.80 -12.25
N PRO A 87 -18.37 -11.94 -11.62
CA PRO A 87 -18.26 -12.11 -10.19
C PRO A 87 -18.83 -10.91 -9.42
N VAL A 88 -19.25 -11.19 -8.20
CA VAL A 88 -19.52 -10.19 -7.18
C VAL A 88 -18.18 -9.64 -6.69
N LEU A 89 -18.11 -8.32 -6.46
CA LEU A 89 -16.92 -7.67 -5.91
C LEU A 89 -17.18 -7.14 -4.51
N ASN A 90 -16.37 -7.53 -3.53
CA ASN A 90 -16.36 -6.88 -2.21
C ASN A 90 -15.14 -5.96 -2.12
N LEU A 91 -15.38 -4.65 -2.10
CA LEU A 91 -14.33 -3.66 -1.87
C LEU A 91 -14.18 -3.46 -0.36
N VAL A 92 -13.12 -4.03 0.22
CA VAL A 92 -12.89 -4.11 1.66
C VAL A 92 -11.80 -3.11 2.06
N GLY A 93 -12.20 -2.04 2.76
CA GLY A 93 -11.28 -1.00 3.22
C GLY A 93 -10.49 -1.42 4.46
N VAL A 94 -9.18 -1.13 4.45
CA VAL A 94 -8.26 -1.39 5.57
C VAL A 94 -7.39 -0.20 5.97
N VAL A 95 -6.84 -0.23 7.18
CA VAL A 95 -5.73 0.64 7.62
C VAL A 95 -4.58 -0.18 8.15
N HIS A 96 -3.36 0.35 8.02
CA HIS A 96 -2.15 -0.35 8.43
C HIS A 96 -1.98 -0.53 9.93
N ILE A 97 -2.61 0.30 10.76
CA ILE A 97 -2.60 0.15 12.22
C ILE A 97 -4.03 0.19 12.76
N GLY A 98 -4.36 -0.73 13.66
CA GLY A 98 -5.72 -0.87 14.18
C GLY A 98 -5.84 -1.96 15.24
N GLU A 99 -7.04 -2.19 15.74
CA GLU A 99 -7.30 -3.21 16.75
C GLU A 99 -7.26 -4.63 16.17
N GLY A 100 -6.71 -5.60 16.91
CA GLY A 100 -6.71 -7.00 16.46
C GLY A 100 -8.12 -7.58 16.24
N ALA A 101 -9.13 -7.12 16.98
CA ALA A 101 -10.52 -7.52 16.75
C ALA A 101 -11.06 -7.03 15.40
N TYR A 102 -10.60 -5.85 14.96
CA TYR A 102 -10.91 -5.33 13.65
C TYR A 102 -10.29 -6.20 12.55
N TYR A 103 -9.01 -6.57 12.67
CA TYR A 103 -8.36 -7.41 11.66
C TYR A 103 -8.95 -8.82 11.57
N ARG A 104 -9.35 -9.43 12.70
CA ARG A 104 -10.10 -10.70 12.67
C ARG A 104 -11.41 -10.57 11.89
N ALA A 105 -12.18 -9.51 12.12
CA ALA A 105 -13.43 -9.27 11.40
C ALA A 105 -13.23 -8.91 9.91
N VAL A 106 -12.04 -8.45 9.52
CA VAL A 106 -11.65 -8.27 8.11
C VAL A 106 -11.28 -9.63 7.51
N GLN A 107 -10.47 -10.44 8.18
CA GLN A 107 -10.13 -11.79 7.73
C GLN A 107 -11.38 -12.65 7.49
N ASP A 108 -12.33 -12.62 8.44
CA ASP A 108 -13.57 -13.37 8.35
C ASP A 108 -14.45 -12.93 7.17
N GLU A 109 -14.36 -11.68 6.70
CA GLU A 109 -15.08 -11.22 5.50
C GLU A 109 -14.40 -11.68 4.21
N LEU A 110 -13.09 -11.89 4.23
CA LEU A 110 -12.31 -12.22 3.05
C LEU A 110 -12.25 -13.72 2.76
N ILE A 111 -12.45 -14.57 3.77
CA ILE A 111 -12.18 -16.01 3.67
C ILE A 111 -13.16 -16.76 2.76
N ASP A 112 -14.35 -16.20 2.52
CA ASP A 112 -15.38 -16.80 1.67
C ASP A 112 -15.25 -16.41 0.19
N ALA A 113 -14.35 -15.48 -0.15
CA ALA A 113 -14.12 -15.08 -1.54
C ALA A 113 -13.25 -16.11 -2.28
N ASP A 114 -13.57 -16.39 -3.55
CA ASP A 114 -12.79 -17.29 -4.40
C ASP A 114 -11.38 -16.71 -4.67
N VAL A 115 -11.32 -15.39 -4.83
CA VAL A 115 -10.07 -14.63 -5.06
C VAL A 115 -10.04 -13.39 -4.19
N VAL A 116 -8.90 -13.12 -3.55
CA VAL A 116 -8.64 -11.87 -2.84
C VAL A 116 -7.48 -11.13 -3.47
N LEU A 117 -7.75 -9.96 -4.05
CA LEU A 117 -6.74 -9.04 -4.56
C LEU A 117 -6.37 -8.05 -3.46
N TYR A 118 -5.14 -8.10 -2.96
CA TYR A 118 -4.73 -7.27 -1.82
C TYR A 118 -3.58 -6.32 -2.13
N GLU A 119 -3.56 -5.21 -1.39
CA GLU A 119 -2.51 -4.20 -1.42
C GLU A 119 -1.24 -4.69 -0.71
N SER A 120 -0.11 -4.65 -1.41
CA SER A 120 1.21 -4.72 -0.80
C SER A 120 2.27 -4.27 -1.80
N VAL A 121 2.96 -3.17 -1.52
CA VAL A 121 4.08 -2.76 -2.37
C VAL A 121 5.10 -3.89 -2.43
N LYS A 122 5.24 -4.47 -3.63
CA LYS A 122 6.02 -5.70 -3.81
C LYS A 122 7.51 -5.38 -3.79
N PRO A 123 8.37 -6.35 -3.42
CA PRO A 123 9.81 -6.16 -3.49
C PRO A 123 10.31 -5.79 -4.90
N GLU A 124 11.47 -5.15 -4.98
CA GLU A 124 12.11 -4.83 -6.25
C GLU A 124 12.34 -6.10 -7.09
N GLY A 125 11.99 -6.04 -8.38
CA GLY A 125 12.13 -7.19 -9.29
C GLY A 125 10.93 -8.15 -9.31
N THR A 126 9.90 -7.90 -8.51
CA THR A 126 8.69 -8.75 -8.42
C THR A 126 7.46 -8.12 -9.09
N GLY A 127 7.70 -7.18 -10.01
CA GLY A 127 6.65 -6.50 -10.77
C GLY A 127 5.97 -7.42 -11.80
N GLY A 128 6.61 -8.52 -12.20
CA GLY A 128 6.15 -9.45 -13.24
C GLY A 128 6.29 -8.93 -14.67
N PRO A 129 5.84 -9.69 -15.68
CA PRO A 129 5.72 -9.18 -17.05
C PRO A 129 4.68 -8.05 -17.11
N PRO A 130 4.84 -7.07 -18.02
CA PRO A 130 3.90 -5.97 -18.14
C PRO A 130 2.51 -6.48 -18.56
N ALA A 131 1.47 -5.90 -17.97
CA ALA A 131 0.08 -6.28 -18.24
C ALA A 131 -0.37 -5.93 -19.68
N SER A 132 0.28 -4.95 -20.32
CA SER A 132 0.02 -4.52 -21.69
C SER A 132 1.34 -4.41 -22.48
N GLY A 133 1.25 -4.55 -23.81
CA GLY A 133 2.41 -4.58 -24.70
C GLY A 133 3.15 -3.24 -24.88
N GLU A 134 2.72 -2.16 -24.24
CA GLU A 134 3.19 -0.78 -24.51
C GLU A 134 4.45 -0.35 -23.72
N GLU A 135 5.06 -1.24 -22.93
CA GLU A 135 6.30 -0.93 -22.18
C GLU A 135 7.54 -0.93 -23.10
N SER A 136 8.54 -0.07 -22.82
CA SER A 136 9.78 -0.01 -23.61
C SER A 136 10.69 -1.21 -23.33
N ASP A 137 11.53 -1.55 -24.29
CA ASP A 137 12.50 -2.63 -24.13
C ASP A 137 13.55 -2.33 -23.05
N GLU A 138 13.97 -1.07 -22.89
CA GLU A 138 14.86 -0.70 -21.77
C GLU A 138 14.21 -1.00 -20.42
N THR A 139 12.92 -0.70 -20.28
CA THR A 139 12.20 -0.97 -19.03
C THR A 139 12.07 -2.47 -18.79
N ARG A 140 11.81 -3.27 -19.84
CA ARG A 140 11.79 -4.74 -19.73
C ARG A 140 13.15 -5.31 -19.31
N ILE A 141 14.24 -4.77 -19.83
CA ILE A 141 15.60 -5.14 -19.42
C ILE A 141 15.81 -4.84 -17.93
N ASP A 142 15.51 -3.61 -17.48
CA ASP A 142 15.68 -3.21 -16.08
C ASP A 142 14.89 -4.12 -15.12
N ARG A 143 13.64 -4.43 -15.45
CA ARG A 143 12.78 -5.34 -14.67
C ARG A 143 13.35 -6.75 -14.62
N THR A 144 13.83 -7.25 -15.75
CA THR A 144 14.42 -8.59 -15.85
C THR A 144 15.66 -8.69 -14.99
N GLU A 145 16.56 -7.70 -15.07
CA GLU A 145 17.76 -7.67 -14.22
C GLU A 145 17.42 -7.55 -12.73
N ALA A 146 16.42 -6.74 -12.37
CA ALA A 146 15.93 -6.66 -11.00
C ALA A 146 15.36 -7.99 -10.51
N GLY A 147 14.57 -8.69 -11.34
CA GLY A 147 14.03 -10.03 -11.05
C GLY A 147 15.12 -11.07 -10.84
N LEU A 148 16.14 -11.12 -11.72
CA LEU A 148 17.28 -12.02 -11.58
C LEU A 148 18.03 -11.77 -10.25
N ARG A 149 18.25 -10.49 -9.89
CA ARG A 149 18.87 -10.13 -8.60
C ARG A 149 17.99 -10.52 -7.41
N PHE A 150 16.67 -10.37 -7.52
CA PHE A 150 15.73 -10.79 -6.48
C PHE A 150 15.82 -12.32 -6.22
N VAL A 151 15.80 -13.13 -7.28
CA VAL A 151 15.97 -14.60 -7.17
C VAL A 151 17.34 -14.96 -6.60
N ALA A 152 18.40 -14.30 -7.09
CA ALA A 152 19.77 -14.47 -6.58
C ALA A 152 19.86 -14.20 -5.07
N GLY A 153 19.10 -13.24 -4.54
CA GLY A 153 19.08 -12.92 -3.13
C GLY A 153 18.60 -14.09 -2.25
N TYR A 154 17.67 -14.91 -2.76
CA TYR A 154 17.27 -16.14 -2.06
C TYR A 154 18.33 -17.25 -2.21
N ALA A 155 19.00 -17.37 -3.36
CA ALA A 155 20.11 -18.31 -3.53
C ALA A 155 21.26 -18.00 -2.57
N GLU A 156 21.62 -16.73 -2.43
CA GLU A 156 22.59 -16.21 -1.45
C GLU A 156 22.15 -16.48 0.00
N ARG A 157 20.86 -16.30 0.30
CA ARG A 157 20.30 -16.62 1.62
C ARG A 157 20.36 -18.13 1.92
N TYR A 158 20.05 -18.97 0.94
CA TYR A 158 20.18 -20.42 1.05
C TYR A 158 21.65 -20.80 1.32
N HIS A 159 22.60 -20.23 0.57
CA HIS A 159 24.03 -20.45 0.78
C HIS A 159 24.50 -20.03 2.17
N ARG A 160 24.06 -18.87 2.69
CA ARG A 160 24.37 -18.46 4.06
C ARG A 160 23.85 -19.43 5.12
N ARG A 161 22.74 -20.13 4.87
CA ARG A 161 22.15 -21.10 5.81
C ARG A 161 22.76 -22.50 5.69
N GLN A 162 23.04 -22.96 4.48
CA GLN A 162 23.42 -24.34 4.18
C GLN A 162 24.90 -24.52 3.84
N GLY A 163 25.64 -23.42 3.61
CA GLY A 163 27.05 -23.45 3.17
C GLY A 163 27.25 -23.81 1.69
N VAL A 164 26.18 -24.09 0.95
CA VAL A 164 26.17 -24.42 -0.49
C VAL A 164 24.99 -23.74 -1.18
N TYR A 165 25.11 -23.42 -2.47
CA TYR A 165 23.97 -22.93 -3.27
C TYR A 165 22.92 -24.03 -3.52
N PRO A 166 21.65 -23.66 -3.78
CA PRO A 166 20.62 -24.65 -4.07
C PRO A 166 20.98 -25.41 -5.38
N PRO A 167 20.68 -26.72 -5.48
CA PRO A 167 20.98 -27.48 -6.69
C PRO A 167 20.06 -27.12 -7.86
N ASP A 168 18.84 -26.67 -7.57
CA ASP A 168 17.78 -26.39 -8.54
C ASP A 168 16.78 -25.35 -7.98
N LEU A 169 15.90 -24.86 -8.87
CA LEU A 169 14.82 -23.94 -8.49
C LEU A 169 13.80 -24.58 -7.55
N ASP A 170 13.49 -25.87 -7.70
CA ASP A 170 12.53 -26.57 -6.85
C ASP A 170 12.95 -26.54 -5.37
N THR A 171 14.26 -26.66 -5.11
CA THR A 171 14.82 -26.53 -3.75
C THR A 171 14.69 -25.12 -3.22
N LEU A 172 14.92 -24.11 -4.07
CA LEU A 172 14.77 -22.71 -3.69
C LEU A 172 13.30 -22.38 -3.39
N GLN A 173 12.38 -22.80 -4.27
CA GLN A 173 10.94 -22.59 -4.13
C GLN A 173 10.36 -23.26 -2.88
N ARG A 174 10.81 -24.48 -2.55
CA ARG A 174 10.43 -25.13 -1.28
C ARG A 174 10.90 -24.35 -0.06
N MET A 175 12.16 -23.89 -0.05
CA MET A 175 12.67 -23.09 1.08
C MET A 175 11.86 -21.80 1.27
N VAL A 176 11.62 -21.06 0.19
CA VAL A 176 10.81 -19.83 0.25
C VAL A 176 9.36 -20.15 0.60
N GLY A 177 8.87 -21.31 0.16
CA GLY A 177 7.55 -21.78 0.49
C GLY A 177 7.28 -22.10 1.94
N ASP A 178 8.27 -22.63 2.64
CA ASP A 178 8.15 -22.83 4.08
C ASP A 178 8.10 -21.50 4.87
N GLU A 179 8.39 -20.36 4.22
CA GLU A 179 8.32 -19.02 4.84
C GLU A 179 6.95 -18.33 4.67
N GLY A 180 6.11 -18.78 3.71
CA GLY A 180 4.71 -18.34 3.51
C GLY A 180 4.32 -18.05 2.05
N ALA A 181 3.02 -18.11 1.70
CA ALA A 181 2.52 -17.89 0.31
C ALA A 181 3.04 -16.62 -0.33
N ARG A 182 2.97 -15.51 0.40
CA ARG A 182 3.33 -14.22 -0.17
C ARG A 182 4.77 -14.18 -0.68
N GLU A 183 5.71 -14.80 0.03
CA GLU A 183 7.10 -14.90 -0.41
C GLU A 183 7.24 -15.87 -1.61
N ARG A 184 6.45 -16.96 -1.64
CA ARG A 184 6.36 -17.86 -2.81
C ARG A 184 5.92 -17.11 -4.05
N ASP A 185 4.83 -16.35 -3.96
CA ASP A 185 4.26 -15.62 -5.09
C ASP A 185 5.26 -14.62 -5.67
N PHE A 186 5.97 -13.90 -4.80
CA PHE A 186 7.02 -12.98 -5.22
C PHE A 186 8.17 -13.69 -5.95
N LEU A 187 8.59 -14.85 -5.46
CA LEU A 187 9.58 -15.68 -6.14
C LEU A 187 9.05 -16.16 -7.50
N GLU A 188 7.84 -16.70 -7.56
CA GLU A 188 7.23 -17.19 -8.79
C GLU A 188 7.11 -16.10 -9.86
N ILE A 189 6.72 -14.89 -9.48
CA ILE A 189 6.68 -13.74 -10.38
C ILE A 189 8.09 -13.41 -10.91
N ALA A 190 9.11 -13.42 -10.05
CA ALA A 190 10.48 -13.10 -10.43
C ALA A 190 11.18 -14.21 -11.24
N LEU A 191 10.61 -15.42 -11.28
CA LEU A 191 11.07 -16.52 -12.15
C LEU A 191 10.57 -16.37 -13.59
N LEU A 192 9.83 -15.30 -13.90
CA LEU A 192 9.53 -14.88 -15.26
C LEU A 192 10.27 -13.58 -15.56
N ASP A 193 10.91 -13.52 -16.73
CA ASP A 193 11.44 -12.25 -17.23
C ASP A 193 10.31 -11.32 -17.71
N ALA A 194 10.67 -10.08 -18.06
CA ALA A 194 9.69 -9.07 -18.46
C ALA A 194 9.05 -9.36 -19.85
N TRP A 195 9.51 -10.38 -20.57
CA TRP A 195 8.84 -10.89 -21.78
C TRP A 195 7.97 -12.12 -21.49
N GLY A 196 7.84 -12.51 -20.22
CA GLY A 196 7.02 -13.63 -19.76
C GLY A 196 7.69 -14.99 -19.97
N ARG A 197 9.01 -15.04 -20.18
CA ARG A 197 9.75 -16.29 -20.34
C ARG A 197 10.33 -16.77 -19.01
N PRO A 198 10.40 -18.10 -18.78
CA PRO A 198 11.02 -18.63 -17.56
C PRO A 198 12.51 -18.32 -17.48
N VAL A 199 12.94 -17.88 -16.29
CA VAL A 199 14.36 -17.76 -15.91
C VAL A 199 14.97 -19.15 -15.80
N ARG A 200 16.19 -19.32 -16.31
CA ARG A 200 16.96 -20.55 -16.16
C ARG A 200 17.88 -20.46 -14.96
N TYR A 201 18.02 -21.58 -14.26
CA TYR A 201 18.93 -21.73 -13.14
C TYR A 201 19.91 -22.88 -13.39
N GLU A 202 21.18 -22.61 -13.18
CA GLU A 202 22.25 -23.59 -13.29
C GLU A 202 23.03 -23.63 -11.97
N GLY A 203 22.75 -24.62 -11.12
CA GLY A 203 23.48 -24.86 -9.87
C GLY A 203 24.69 -25.77 -10.10
N THR A 204 25.88 -25.35 -9.65
CA THR A 204 27.09 -26.17 -9.70
C THR A 204 27.54 -26.53 -8.28
N PRO A 205 27.53 -27.81 -7.88
CA PRO A 205 28.02 -28.24 -6.58
C PRO A 205 29.48 -27.83 -6.36
N GLY A 206 29.83 -27.48 -5.12
CA GLY A 206 31.22 -27.26 -4.75
C GLY A 206 31.97 -28.57 -4.51
N ASP A 207 33.28 -28.54 -4.66
CA ASP A 207 34.21 -29.61 -4.28
C ASP A 207 35.32 -29.08 -3.34
N GLU A 208 36.31 -29.92 -3.01
CA GLU A 208 37.41 -29.54 -2.11
C GLU A 208 38.25 -28.36 -2.61
N THR A 209 38.17 -28.04 -3.89
CA THR A 209 39.01 -27.04 -4.58
C THR A 209 38.21 -25.87 -5.16
N SER A 210 36.91 -26.04 -5.38
CA SER A 210 36.03 -25.07 -6.03
C SER A 210 34.77 -24.86 -5.20
N PRO A 211 34.44 -23.62 -4.79
CA PRO A 211 33.21 -23.35 -4.05
C PRO A 211 31.98 -23.60 -4.94
N SER A 212 30.85 -23.95 -4.33
CA SER A 212 29.58 -24.07 -5.08
C SER A 212 29.27 -22.77 -5.81
N GLN A 213 28.68 -22.85 -6.99
CA GLN A 213 28.28 -21.70 -7.81
C GLN A 213 26.80 -21.81 -8.20
N PHE A 214 26.22 -20.70 -8.62
CA PHE A 214 24.96 -20.68 -9.36
C PHE A 214 25.05 -19.67 -10.50
N ARG A 215 24.18 -19.86 -11.48
CA ARG A 215 23.94 -18.92 -12.57
C ARG A 215 22.44 -18.80 -12.83
N LEU A 216 21.94 -17.59 -12.94
CA LEU A 216 20.58 -17.25 -13.35
C LEU A 216 20.62 -16.59 -14.73
N ILE A 217 19.75 -17.01 -15.65
CA ILE A 217 19.78 -16.55 -17.06
C ILE A 217 18.38 -16.22 -17.54
N SER A 218 18.19 -15.02 -18.09
CA SER A 218 17.11 -14.72 -19.06
C SER A 218 17.71 -14.63 -20.45
N LEU A 219 17.01 -15.18 -21.45
CA LEU A 219 17.43 -15.18 -22.86
C LEU A 219 16.93 -13.96 -23.64
N GLY A 220 16.52 -12.89 -22.96
CA GLY A 220 16.06 -11.67 -23.62
C GLY A 220 14.78 -11.84 -24.44
N ALA A 221 14.58 -10.88 -25.34
CA ALA A 221 13.34 -10.69 -26.11
C ALA A 221 13.13 -11.73 -27.22
N ASP A 222 14.18 -12.35 -27.76
CA ASP A 222 14.08 -13.40 -28.78
C ASP A 222 13.95 -14.81 -28.16
N GLY A 223 14.37 -14.97 -26.90
CA GLY A 223 14.36 -16.25 -26.20
C GLY A 223 15.41 -17.23 -26.72
N ALA A 224 16.50 -16.72 -27.32
CA ALA A 224 17.60 -17.51 -27.84
C ALA A 224 18.93 -17.10 -27.20
N PRO A 225 19.91 -18.02 -27.04
CA PRO A 225 21.22 -17.65 -26.49
C PRO A 225 21.95 -16.63 -27.37
N GLY A 226 22.57 -15.64 -26.74
CA GLY A 226 23.32 -14.57 -27.40
C GLY A 226 22.49 -13.29 -27.54
N GLY A 227 22.49 -12.69 -28.73
CA GLY A 227 21.76 -11.46 -29.03
C GLY A 227 22.45 -10.15 -28.63
N ASP A 228 21.84 -9.04 -29.05
CA ASP A 228 22.24 -7.66 -28.73
C ASP A 228 21.02 -6.85 -28.29
N GLY A 229 21.21 -5.83 -27.44
CA GLY A 229 20.11 -4.97 -26.99
C GLY A 229 19.02 -5.77 -26.24
N PRO A 230 17.73 -5.69 -26.65
CA PRO A 230 16.66 -6.46 -26.00
C PRO A 230 16.82 -7.98 -26.12
N ASP A 231 17.50 -8.46 -27.16
CA ASP A 231 17.73 -9.89 -27.40
C ASP A 231 18.92 -10.44 -26.59
N ALA A 232 19.71 -9.57 -25.96
CA ALA A 232 20.90 -9.99 -25.23
C ALA A 232 20.56 -10.78 -23.95
N ASP A 233 21.21 -11.93 -23.78
CA ASP A 233 21.19 -12.73 -22.55
C ASP A 233 21.52 -11.89 -21.32
N ARG A 234 20.74 -12.05 -20.25
CA ARG A 234 20.94 -11.41 -18.95
C ARG A 234 21.30 -12.44 -17.92
N VAL A 235 22.45 -12.24 -17.27
CA VAL A 235 23.06 -13.23 -16.37
C VAL A 235 23.33 -12.61 -15.01
N VAL A 236 23.03 -13.34 -13.95
CA VAL A 236 23.50 -13.07 -12.59
C VAL A 236 24.19 -14.32 -12.08
N ASP A 237 25.47 -14.19 -11.72
CA ASP A 237 26.33 -15.26 -11.24
C ASP A 237 26.52 -15.19 -9.71
N ALA A 238 26.97 -16.29 -9.11
CA ALA A 238 27.30 -16.33 -7.69
C ALA A 238 28.36 -15.29 -7.30
N GLY A 239 28.13 -14.58 -6.20
CA GLY A 239 29.04 -13.53 -5.72
C GLY A 239 28.85 -12.16 -6.40
N ASP A 240 27.98 -12.05 -7.40
CA ASP A 240 27.52 -10.75 -7.87
C ASP A 240 26.89 -9.96 -6.71
N ARG A 241 26.99 -8.63 -6.78
CA ARG A 241 26.44 -7.78 -5.72
C ARG A 241 24.92 -7.80 -5.78
N VAL A 242 24.32 -8.63 -4.93
CA VAL A 242 22.88 -8.67 -4.72
C VAL A 242 22.52 -7.85 -3.47
N PRO A 243 21.59 -6.89 -3.56
CA PRO A 243 21.07 -6.21 -2.38
C PRO A 243 20.50 -7.24 -1.40
N PRO A 244 20.74 -7.10 -0.09
CA PRO A 244 20.08 -7.98 0.87
C PRO A 244 18.56 -7.79 0.75
N HIS A 245 17.81 -8.90 0.78
CA HIS A 245 16.36 -8.88 0.94
C HIS A 245 16.02 -8.14 2.24
N ARG A 246 15.68 -6.85 2.15
CA ARG A 246 15.34 -5.99 3.28
C ARG A 246 13.90 -6.23 3.67
N ASN A 247 13.68 -7.10 4.64
CA ASN A 247 12.41 -7.23 5.34
C ASN A 247 12.61 -7.21 6.86
N ASP A 248 13.49 -6.34 7.36
CA ASP A 248 13.75 -6.22 8.79
C ASP A 248 12.58 -5.48 9.47
N ARG A 249 11.61 -6.27 9.93
CA ARG A 249 10.39 -5.88 10.66
C ARG A 249 10.62 -4.83 11.75
N ALA A 250 11.79 -4.87 12.41
CA ALA A 250 12.18 -3.96 13.49
C ALA A 250 12.40 -2.50 13.02
N ASP A 251 12.73 -2.31 11.74
CA ASP A 251 12.99 -0.99 11.17
C ASP A 251 11.71 -0.32 10.64
N ASN A 252 10.61 -1.07 10.50
CA ASN A 252 9.34 -0.56 10.01
C ASN A 252 8.70 0.42 11.00
N MET A 253 8.51 1.69 10.58
CA MET A 253 7.91 2.73 11.41
C MET A 253 6.44 2.49 11.73
N GLN A 254 5.68 1.82 10.84
CA GLN A 254 4.27 1.52 11.06
C GLN A 254 4.10 0.53 12.22
N VAL A 255 4.94 -0.51 12.28
CA VAL A 255 4.99 -1.47 13.41
C VAL A 255 5.31 -0.75 14.71
N GLN A 256 6.28 0.18 14.68
CA GLN A 256 6.66 0.92 15.87
C GLN A 256 5.59 1.88 16.36
N LEU A 257 4.86 2.51 15.44
CA LEU A 257 3.71 3.36 15.75
C LEU A 257 2.56 2.53 16.33
N ALA A 258 2.22 1.39 15.72
CA ALA A 258 1.21 0.46 16.22
C ALA A 258 1.53 0.07 17.68
N SER A 259 2.76 -0.38 17.94
CA SER A 259 3.25 -0.71 19.27
C SER A 259 3.15 0.46 20.25
N ALA A 260 3.51 1.68 19.83
CA ALA A 260 3.42 2.86 20.69
C ALA A 260 1.98 3.23 21.07
N LEU A 261 1.02 2.89 20.20
CA LEU A 261 -0.40 3.17 20.41
C LEU A 261 -1.18 1.96 20.95
N LYS A 262 -0.52 0.84 21.27
CA LYS A 262 -1.19 -0.41 21.69
C LYS A 262 -2.22 -0.88 20.65
N LEU A 263 -1.83 -0.81 19.39
CA LEU A 263 -2.55 -1.31 18.22
C LEU A 263 -1.71 -2.40 17.55
N ASP A 264 -2.34 -3.15 16.66
CA ASP A 264 -1.71 -4.17 15.84
C ASP A 264 -1.38 -3.62 14.44
N PHE A 265 -0.41 -4.25 13.78
CA PHE A 265 -0.02 -3.94 12.40
C PHE A 265 -0.72 -4.88 11.42
N GLN A 266 -1.31 -4.34 10.36
CA GLN A 266 -2.14 -5.09 9.40
C GLN A 266 -1.46 -6.34 8.83
N LEU A 267 -0.19 -6.25 8.41
CA LEU A 267 0.52 -7.39 7.81
C LEU A 267 0.92 -8.46 8.83
N ASP A 268 0.83 -8.15 10.13
CA ASP A 268 1.08 -9.11 11.21
C ASP A 268 -0.22 -9.73 11.72
N ALA A 269 -1.35 -9.05 11.54
CA ALA A 269 -2.64 -9.40 12.12
C ALA A 269 -3.60 -10.10 11.15
N ILE A 270 -3.46 -9.89 9.84
CA ILE A 270 -4.19 -10.59 8.78
C ILE A 270 -3.30 -11.72 8.25
N ASP A 271 -3.88 -12.90 8.06
CA ASP A 271 -3.20 -14.03 7.44
C ASP A 271 -3.37 -13.98 5.92
N TYR A 272 -2.26 -13.70 5.23
CA TYR A 272 -2.20 -13.63 3.77
C TYR A 272 -1.82 -14.97 3.14
N ASP A 273 -1.50 -16.01 3.91
CA ASP A 273 -1.15 -17.36 3.40
C ASP A 273 -2.42 -18.18 3.14
N GLN A 274 -3.29 -17.62 2.29
CA GLN A 274 -4.60 -18.18 1.98
C GLN A 274 -4.69 -18.54 0.48
N PRO A 275 -5.29 -19.69 0.13
CA PRO A 275 -5.51 -20.05 -1.27
C PRO A 275 -6.32 -18.96 -2.00
N GLY A 276 -5.94 -18.63 -3.24
CA GLY A 276 -6.65 -17.64 -4.05
C GLY A 276 -6.35 -16.18 -3.69
N TRP A 277 -5.55 -15.91 -2.66
CA TRP A 277 -5.11 -14.55 -2.34
C TRP A 277 -3.91 -14.17 -3.20
N ARG A 278 -3.97 -12.98 -3.79
CA ARG A 278 -3.01 -12.50 -4.80
C ARG A 278 -2.62 -11.06 -4.50
N CYS A 279 -1.32 -10.81 -4.42
CA CYS A 279 -0.81 -9.44 -4.31
C CYS A 279 -1.02 -8.70 -5.63
N SER A 280 -1.92 -7.71 -5.65
CA SER A 280 -2.35 -7.02 -6.88
C SER A 280 -1.90 -5.56 -6.86
N ASP A 281 -0.60 -5.32 -6.75
CA ASP A 281 -0.02 -3.99 -6.55
C ASP A 281 1.27 -3.81 -7.36
N LEU A 282 1.84 -2.61 -7.31
CA LEU A 282 3.14 -2.29 -7.91
C LEU A 282 4.30 -2.79 -7.04
N SER A 283 5.41 -3.17 -7.68
CA SER A 283 6.70 -3.31 -7.00
C SER A 283 7.31 -1.95 -6.67
N ILE A 284 8.23 -1.91 -5.70
CA ILE A 284 8.90 -0.68 -5.29
C ILE A 284 9.66 0.00 -6.45
N ASP A 285 10.23 -0.76 -7.38
CA ASP A 285 10.88 -0.20 -8.56
C ASP A 285 9.88 0.37 -9.57
N GLN A 286 8.68 -0.23 -9.69
CA GLN A 286 7.58 0.36 -10.47
C GLN A 286 7.10 1.66 -9.86
N VAL A 287 6.96 1.73 -8.53
CA VAL A 287 6.62 2.96 -7.81
C VAL A 287 7.71 4.01 -8.06
N ARG A 288 8.99 3.66 -7.89
CA ARG A 288 10.13 4.56 -8.09
C ARG A 288 10.16 5.11 -9.52
N ARG A 289 9.93 4.26 -10.54
CA ARG A 289 9.87 4.65 -11.95
C ARG A 289 8.69 5.59 -12.21
N ALA A 290 7.50 5.26 -11.74
CA ALA A 290 6.31 6.10 -11.90
C ALA A 290 6.47 7.49 -11.25
N MET A 291 7.18 7.57 -10.12
CA MET A 291 7.54 8.85 -9.47
C MET A 291 8.55 9.63 -10.32
N ALA A 292 9.60 8.97 -10.80
CA ALA A 292 10.66 9.60 -11.59
C ALA A 292 10.13 10.17 -12.93
N GLU A 293 9.22 9.45 -13.60
CA GLU A 293 8.53 9.93 -14.81
C GLU A 293 7.72 11.21 -14.58
N ARG A 294 7.31 11.45 -13.34
CA ARG A 294 6.57 12.65 -12.91
C ARG A 294 7.47 13.73 -12.31
N GLY A 295 8.79 13.53 -12.36
CA GLY A 295 9.79 14.50 -11.89
C GLY A 295 9.99 14.52 -10.37
N SER A 296 9.52 13.49 -9.65
CA SER A 296 9.65 13.41 -8.19
C SER A 296 10.70 12.39 -7.75
N ASP A 297 11.51 12.78 -6.77
CA ASP A 297 12.55 11.92 -6.19
C ASP A 297 12.01 11.09 -5.02
N PHE A 298 11.75 9.81 -5.28
CA PHE A 298 11.23 8.88 -4.28
C PHE A 298 12.28 8.43 -3.26
N THR A 299 13.58 8.65 -3.50
CA THR A 299 14.66 8.09 -2.67
C THR A 299 14.64 8.61 -1.23
N ILE A 300 14.22 9.87 -1.03
CA ILE A 300 14.10 10.47 0.31
C ILE A 300 13.05 9.73 1.14
N MET A 301 11.91 9.41 0.52
CA MET A 301 10.82 8.68 1.17
C MET A 301 11.18 7.23 1.43
N GLU A 302 11.77 6.56 0.45
CA GLU A 302 12.23 5.17 0.56
C GLU A 302 13.19 5.00 1.75
N ASN A 303 14.14 5.92 1.89
CA ASN A 303 15.09 5.93 3.00
C ASN A 303 14.42 6.20 4.36
N ALA A 304 13.36 7.00 4.39
CA ALA A 304 12.59 7.24 5.61
C ALA A 304 11.79 5.99 6.02
N ILE A 305 11.08 5.35 5.09
CA ILE A 305 10.29 4.14 5.31
C ILE A 305 11.18 2.95 5.72
N GLY A 306 12.35 2.82 5.08
CA GLY A 306 13.32 1.75 5.35
C GLY A 306 14.05 1.85 6.70
N GLY A 307 13.77 2.85 7.54
CA GLY A 307 14.19 2.89 8.94
C GLY A 307 15.67 3.20 9.21
N THR A 308 16.57 3.09 8.22
CA THR A 308 18.01 3.28 8.44
C THR A 308 18.46 4.75 8.43
N ALA A 309 17.64 5.66 7.90
CA ALA A 309 17.97 7.07 7.78
C ALA A 309 17.92 7.82 9.14
N LEU A 310 18.69 8.90 9.26
CA LEU A 310 18.74 9.74 10.47
C LEU A 310 17.34 10.21 10.93
N PRO A 311 16.42 10.69 10.05
CA PRO A 311 15.06 11.04 10.46
C PRO A 311 14.29 9.87 11.06
N ALA A 312 14.43 8.67 10.49
CA ALA A 312 13.76 7.48 11.01
C ALA A 312 14.30 7.13 12.41
N GLN A 313 15.61 7.17 12.62
CA GLN A 313 16.23 6.96 13.95
C GLN A 313 15.71 7.96 15.00
N ILE A 314 15.57 9.23 14.62
CA ILE A 314 14.99 10.27 15.48
C ILE A 314 13.53 9.93 15.81
N ALA A 315 12.72 9.57 14.81
CA ALA A 315 11.33 9.17 15.03
C ALA A 315 11.21 7.97 16.00
N ARG A 316 12.08 6.96 15.87
CA ARG A 316 12.13 5.81 16.79
C ARG A 316 12.39 6.24 18.23
N PHE A 317 13.35 7.14 18.44
CA PHE A 317 13.66 7.67 19.76
C PHE A 317 12.44 8.39 20.36
N PHE A 318 11.78 9.25 19.58
CA PHE A 318 10.55 9.92 20.01
C PHE A 318 9.41 8.93 20.34
N LEU A 319 9.19 7.90 19.52
CA LEU A 319 8.20 6.86 19.81
C LEU A 319 8.53 6.09 21.10
N GLY A 320 9.82 5.88 21.40
CA GLY A 320 10.28 5.35 22.68
C GLY A 320 9.87 6.24 23.87
N LEU A 321 10.01 7.56 23.73
CA LEU A 321 9.56 8.52 24.75
C LEU A 321 8.03 8.53 24.90
N VAL A 322 7.27 8.40 23.80
CA VAL A 322 5.81 8.26 23.84
C VAL A 322 5.41 7.06 24.69
N ARG A 323 6.02 5.89 24.47
CA ARG A 323 5.74 4.68 25.26
C ARG A 323 6.05 4.88 26.75
N MET A 324 7.17 5.54 27.06
CA MET A 324 7.56 5.84 28.44
C MET A 324 6.56 6.82 29.12
N ALA A 325 6.18 7.89 28.42
CA ALA A 325 5.22 8.86 28.91
C ALA A 325 3.82 8.24 29.09
N ASP A 326 3.39 7.41 28.14
CA ASP A 326 2.12 6.68 28.19
C ASP A 326 2.04 5.74 29.41
N ALA A 327 3.14 5.06 29.74
CA ALA A 327 3.23 4.23 30.93
C ALA A 327 3.12 5.04 32.24
N PHE A 328 3.65 6.27 32.27
CA PHE A 328 3.52 7.17 33.42
C PHE A 328 2.13 7.83 33.52
N MET A 329 1.47 8.03 32.38
CA MET A 329 0.17 8.70 32.27
C MET A 329 -1.00 7.73 32.07
N GLU A 330 -0.83 6.47 32.45
CA GLU A 330 -1.88 5.44 32.45
C GLU A 330 -2.65 5.32 31.11
N GLY A 331 -1.96 5.48 29.96
CA GLY A 331 -2.59 5.36 28.64
C GLY A 331 -3.08 6.67 28.02
N ALA A 332 -3.09 7.79 28.76
CA ALA A 332 -3.65 9.05 28.27
C ALA A 332 -2.96 9.57 26.99
N VAL A 333 -1.65 9.30 26.83
CA VAL A 333 -0.86 9.79 25.69
C VAL A 333 -1.24 9.05 24.41
N SER A 334 -1.30 7.72 24.47
CA SER A 334 -1.72 6.89 23.33
C SER A 334 -3.16 7.17 22.93
N ASP A 335 -4.08 7.31 23.88
CA ASP A 335 -5.47 7.67 23.59
C ASP A 335 -5.60 9.05 22.95
N THR A 336 -4.84 10.04 23.45
CA THR A 336 -4.79 11.38 22.82
C THR A 336 -4.31 11.29 21.38
N ILE A 337 -3.22 10.57 21.10
CA ILE A 337 -2.69 10.41 19.74
C ILE A 337 -3.70 9.67 18.85
N LYS A 338 -4.37 8.62 19.37
CA LYS A 338 -5.44 7.93 18.64
C LYS A 338 -6.58 8.86 18.27
N ILE A 339 -7.05 9.72 19.18
CA ILE A 339 -8.10 10.71 18.89
C ILE A 339 -7.65 11.68 17.78
N LEU A 340 -6.40 12.15 17.83
CA LEU A 340 -5.85 12.99 16.76
C LEU A 340 -5.85 12.24 15.41
N LEU A 341 -5.41 10.98 15.38
CA LEU A 341 -5.42 10.16 14.18
C LEU A 341 -6.84 9.90 13.67
N VAL A 342 -7.80 9.62 14.55
CA VAL A 342 -9.21 9.42 14.18
C VAL A 342 -9.77 10.67 13.49
N GLU A 343 -9.54 11.86 14.06
CA GLU A 343 -10.03 13.11 13.48
C GLU A 343 -9.32 13.47 12.16
N MET A 344 -8.02 13.21 12.06
CA MET A 344 -7.25 13.50 10.83
C MET A 344 -7.57 12.53 9.69
N LEU A 345 -7.71 11.24 9.99
CA LEU A 345 -7.94 10.18 8.99
C LEU A 345 -9.42 9.97 8.67
N GLY A 346 -10.33 10.44 9.52
CA GLY A 346 -11.77 10.27 9.32
C GLY A 346 -12.39 11.21 8.29
N ASP A 347 -11.61 12.08 7.65
CA ASP A 347 -12.04 12.96 6.56
C ASP A 347 -11.17 12.74 5.32
N GLU A 348 -11.75 12.11 4.30
CA GLU A 348 -11.10 11.85 3.00
C GLU A 348 -10.51 13.12 2.37
N ARG A 349 -11.20 14.27 2.50
CA ARG A 349 -10.70 15.53 1.91
C ARG A 349 -9.41 15.98 2.56
N THR A 350 -9.27 15.74 3.86
CA THR A 350 -8.07 16.12 4.60
C THR A 350 -6.92 15.18 4.26
N VAL A 351 -7.19 13.88 4.10
CA VAL A 351 -6.19 12.92 3.63
C VAL A 351 -5.70 13.30 2.23
N ASP A 352 -6.62 13.56 1.31
CA ASP A 352 -6.30 13.95 -0.07
C ASP A 352 -5.50 15.27 -0.11
N ALA A 353 -5.95 16.30 0.61
CA ALA A 353 -5.26 17.58 0.69
C ALA A 353 -3.85 17.44 1.28
N SER A 354 -3.68 16.58 2.30
CA SER A 354 -2.38 16.33 2.92
C SER A 354 -1.41 15.65 1.96
N LEU A 355 -1.87 14.65 1.19
CA LEU A 355 -1.06 13.98 0.18
C LEU A 355 -0.66 14.93 -0.94
N GLN A 356 -1.61 15.74 -1.44
CA GLN A 356 -1.35 16.73 -2.49
C GLN A 356 -0.38 17.82 -2.04
N ALA A 357 -0.50 18.28 -0.79
CA ALA A 357 0.40 19.28 -0.23
C ALA A 357 1.82 18.72 0.00
N PHE A 358 1.94 17.42 0.25
CA PHE A 358 3.23 16.75 0.36
C PHE A 358 3.94 16.67 -1.00
N ASP A 359 3.32 15.99 -1.97
CA ASP A 359 3.78 15.91 -3.35
C ASP A 359 2.61 15.44 -4.25
N PRO A 360 2.14 16.24 -5.22
CA PRO A 360 1.07 15.84 -6.13
C PRO A 360 1.37 14.59 -6.96
N ALA A 361 2.62 14.40 -7.37
CA ALA A 361 3.02 13.19 -8.09
C ALA A 361 2.98 11.97 -7.18
N PHE A 362 3.35 12.13 -5.91
CA PHE A 362 3.22 11.09 -4.90
C PHE A 362 1.76 10.67 -4.71
N ALA A 363 0.84 11.62 -4.58
CA ALA A 363 -0.58 11.31 -4.47
C ALA A 363 -1.10 10.48 -5.67
N GLU A 364 -0.72 10.86 -6.89
CA GLU A 364 -1.11 10.15 -8.10
C GLU A 364 -0.50 8.75 -8.21
N VAL A 365 0.76 8.55 -7.81
CA VAL A 365 1.39 7.23 -7.86
C VAL A 365 0.87 6.32 -6.76
N ILE A 366 0.76 6.84 -5.53
CA ILE A 366 0.34 6.05 -4.37
C ILE A 366 -1.12 5.61 -4.49
N ILE A 367 -2.00 6.43 -5.08
CA ILE A 367 -3.40 6.06 -5.28
C ILE A 367 -3.65 5.61 -6.71
N GLY A 368 -3.47 6.51 -7.67
CA GLY A 368 -3.90 6.32 -9.07
C GLY A 368 -3.20 5.16 -9.77
N ALA A 369 -1.87 5.14 -9.77
CA ALA A 369 -1.09 4.09 -10.46
C ALA A 369 -1.28 2.71 -9.81
N ARG A 370 -1.32 2.65 -8.47
CA ARG A 370 -1.54 1.40 -7.73
C ARG A 370 -2.96 0.86 -7.90
N ASN A 371 -3.96 1.74 -7.93
CA ASN A 371 -5.34 1.35 -8.23
C ASN A 371 -5.51 0.86 -9.67
N GLN A 372 -4.77 1.42 -10.62
CA GLN A 372 -4.77 0.93 -11.99
C GLN A 372 -4.25 -0.52 -12.07
N ALA A 373 -3.21 -0.87 -11.31
CA ALA A 373 -2.69 -2.25 -11.27
C ALA A 373 -3.77 -3.27 -10.86
N VAL A 374 -4.55 -2.97 -9.81
CA VAL A 374 -5.67 -3.82 -9.38
C VAL A 374 -6.75 -3.93 -10.45
N VAL A 375 -7.04 -2.81 -11.12
CA VAL A 375 -8.06 -2.77 -12.18
C VAL A 375 -7.63 -3.58 -13.40
N ASP A 376 -6.35 -3.58 -13.74
CA ASP A 376 -5.80 -4.38 -14.83
C ASP A 376 -5.86 -5.87 -14.48
N ASP A 377 -5.49 -6.24 -13.25
CA ASP A 377 -5.58 -7.62 -12.76
C ASP A 377 -7.02 -8.11 -12.69
N LEU A 378 -7.95 -7.27 -12.21
CA LEU A 378 -9.37 -7.55 -12.21
C LEU A 378 -9.90 -7.73 -13.63
N THR A 379 -9.50 -6.87 -14.57
CA THR A 379 -9.90 -6.99 -15.99
C THR A 379 -9.42 -8.32 -16.58
N ARG A 380 -8.18 -8.72 -16.26
CA ARG A 380 -7.63 -10.02 -16.67
C ARG A 380 -8.40 -11.19 -16.08
N LEU A 381 -8.69 -11.14 -14.78
CA LEU A 381 -9.47 -12.17 -14.07
C LEU A 381 -10.85 -12.36 -14.72
N LEU A 382 -11.56 -11.26 -15.02
CA LEU A 382 -12.87 -11.29 -15.68
C LEU A 382 -12.86 -11.98 -17.06
N HIS A 383 -11.70 -12.02 -17.72
CA HIS A 383 -11.54 -12.67 -19.02
C HIS A 383 -10.98 -14.10 -18.91
N ALA A 384 -10.07 -14.35 -17.98
CA ALA A 384 -9.31 -15.59 -17.90
C ALA A 384 -9.92 -16.63 -16.96
N GLU A 385 -10.70 -16.20 -15.96
CA GLU A 385 -11.20 -17.04 -14.86
C GLU A 385 -12.73 -16.88 -14.72
N PRO A 386 -13.52 -17.32 -15.72
CA PRO A 386 -14.98 -17.15 -15.73
C PRO A 386 -15.72 -17.95 -14.64
N GLU A 387 -15.05 -18.91 -14.01
CA GLU A 387 -15.56 -19.72 -12.89
C GLU A 387 -15.55 -18.99 -11.55
N VAL A 388 -14.83 -17.88 -11.43
CA VAL A 388 -14.78 -17.08 -10.20
C VAL A 388 -16.13 -16.37 -10.02
N GLU A 389 -16.78 -16.61 -8.89
CA GLU A 389 -18.10 -16.06 -8.54
C GLU A 389 -17.98 -14.86 -7.58
N GLU A 390 -16.95 -14.85 -6.72
CA GLU A 390 -16.73 -13.80 -5.73
C GLU A 390 -15.26 -13.37 -5.64
N VAL A 391 -15.03 -12.06 -5.75
CA VAL A 391 -13.71 -11.45 -5.62
C VAL A 391 -13.74 -10.40 -4.52
N ALA A 392 -12.80 -10.44 -3.59
CA ALA A 392 -12.57 -9.36 -2.65
C ALA A 392 -11.35 -8.52 -3.02
N VAL A 393 -11.45 -7.20 -2.86
CA VAL A 393 -10.35 -6.25 -3.05
C VAL A 393 -10.03 -5.63 -1.70
N LEU A 394 -8.92 -6.05 -1.08
CA LEU A 394 -8.45 -5.56 0.22
C LEU A 394 -7.43 -4.44 0.04
N TYR A 395 -7.84 -3.20 0.27
CA TYR A 395 -6.99 -2.03 0.02
C TYR A 395 -7.15 -0.94 1.08
N GLY A 396 -6.12 -0.12 1.25
CA GLY A 396 -6.10 1.00 2.17
C GLY A 396 -7.28 1.95 1.95
N ALA A 397 -7.87 2.46 3.03
CA ALA A 397 -9.10 3.25 2.94
C ALA A 397 -8.97 4.51 2.04
N GLY A 398 -7.77 5.09 1.92
CA GLY A 398 -7.49 6.20 1.01
C GLY A 398 -7.58 5.84 -0.48
N HIS A 399 -7.48 4.56 -0.85
CA HIS A 399 -7.61 4.10 -2.24
C HIS A 399 -9.06 3.96 -2.69
N MET A 400 -9.99 3.84 -1.75
CA MET A 400 -11.33 3.30 -2.00
C MET A 400 -12.20 4.19 -2.88
N ALA A 401 -12.13 5.52 -2.70
CA ALA A 401 -12.93 6.45 -3.49
C ALA A 401 -12.56 6.38 -4.98
N ASP A 402 -11.26 6.28 -5.28
CA ASP A 402 -10.78 6.13 -6.65
C ASP A 402 -11.07 4.74 -7.23
N LEU A 403 -10.84 3.66 -6.47
CA LEU A 403 -11.22 2.30 -6.89
C LEU A 403 -12.72 2.20 -7.20
N SER A 404 -13.59 2.77 -6.35
CA SER A 404 -15.03 2.81 -6.59
C SER A 404 -15.40 3.43 -7.95
N ARG A 405 -14.75 4.55 -8.32
CA ARG A 405 -14.95 5.18 -9.64
C ARG A 405 -14.47 4.28 -10.78
N ARG A 406 -13.33 3.61 -10.63
CA ARG A 406 -12.78 2.70 -11.64
C ARG A 406 -13.64 1.45 -11.81
N LEU A 407 -14.16 0.89 -10.72
CA LEU A 407 -15.14 -0.20 -10.75
C LEU A 407 -16.41 0.21 -11.50
N ALA A 408 -16.91 1.43 -11.27
CA ALA A 408 -18.05 1.96 -12.03
C ALA A 408 -17.76 2.04 -13.54
N ALA A 409 -16.53 2.38 -13.94
CA ALA A 409 -16.12 2.36 -15.34
C ALA A 409 -16.07 0.94 -15.94
N LEU A 410 -15.85 -0.09 -15.13
CA LEU A 410 -15.96 -1.50 -15.51
C LEU A 410 -17.43 -2.02 -15.53
N GLY A 411 -18.40 -1.18 -15.19
CA GLY A 411 -19.82 -1.50 -15.16
C GLY A 411 -20.33 -2.08 -13.83
N TYR A 412 -19.54 -1.97 -12.76
CA TYR A 412 -19.99 -2.34 -11.42
C TYR A 412 -20.83 -1.24 -10.78
N VAL A 413 -21.82 -1.64 -10.00
CA VAL A 413 -22.69 -0.75 -9.23
C VAL A 413 -22.60 -1.15 -7.76
N PRO A 414 -22.36 -0.21 -6.83
CA PRO A 414 -22.34 -0.52 -5.41
C PRO A 414 -23.74 -0.94 -4.92
N SER A 415 -23.78 -1.91 -4.01
CA SER A 415 -24.95 -2.20 -3.17
C SER A 415 -25.24 -1.04 -2.22
N GLU A 416 -26.48 -0.94 -1.77
CA GLU A 416 -26.88 0.00 -0.70
C GLU A 416 -26.27 -0.40 0.65
N ASP A 417 -26.00 -1.69 0.85
CA ASP A 417 -25.42 -2.22 2.07
C ASP A 417 -23.96 -1.78 2.24
N VAL A 418 -23.65 -1.25 3.42
CA VAL A 418 -22.31 -0.81 3.80
C VAL A 418 -21.96 -1.39 5.15
N THR A 419 -20.86 -2.13 5.22
CA THR A 419 -20.34 -2.63 6.49
C THR A 419 -19.30 -1.66 7.01
N TRP A 420 -19.60 -0.99 8.13
CA TRP A 420 -18.67 -0.09 8.79
C TRP A 420 -17.96 -0.80 9.93
N ARG A 421 -16.62 -0.73 9.92
CA ARG A 421 -15.78 -1.33 10.96
C ARG A 421 -14.90 -0.29 11.63
N ARG A 422 -14.53 -0.56 12.88
CA ARG A 422 -13.79 0.36 13.73
C ARG A 422 -12.35 -0.11 13.96
N PRO A 423 -11.38 0.33 13.14
CA PRO A 423 -9.97 -0.02 13.37
C PRO A 423 -9.37 0.65 14.59
N ILE A 424 -9.83 1.86 14.97
CA ILE A 424 -9.29 2.60 16.10
C ILE A 424 -10.46 3.10 16.92
N VAL A 425 -10.57 2.61 18.15
CA VAL A 425 -11.58 3.04 19.13
C VAL A 425 -10.89 3.61 20.36
N VAL A 426 -11.42 4.72 20.87
CA VAL A 426 -11.07 5.29 22.15
C VAL A 426 -12.34 5.39 22.99
N ASP A 427 -12.42 4.54 24.01
CA ASP A 427 -13.50 4.52 25.00
C ASP A 427 -13.10 5.36 26.21
N LEU A 428 -13.76 6.51 26.36
CA LEU A 428 -13.45 7.50 27.39
C LEU A 428 -13.86 7.06 28.80
N ASP A 429 -14.73 6.05 28.95
CA ASP A 429 -14.99 5.42 30.27
C ASP A 429 -13.78 4.63 30.77
N ARG A 430 -12.89 4.25 29.85
CA ARG A 430 -11.69 3.46 30.12
C ARG A 430 -10.40 4.26 29.90
N SER A 431 -10.52 5.53 29.53
CA SER A 431 -9.39 6.42 29.26
C SER A 431 -9.10 7.30 30.47
N ALA A 432 -7.83 7.63 30.64
CA ALA A 432 -7.40 8.68 31.55
C ALA A 432 -7.62 10.10 30.97
N VAL A 433 -8.05 10.23 29.70
CA VAL A 433 -8.41 11.50 29.06
C VAL A 433 -9.87 11.83 29.33
N SER A 434 -10.17 13.04 29.81
CA SER A 434 -11.54 13.45 30.09
C SER A 434 -12.30 13.83 28.81
N ALA A 435 -13.63 13.64 28.82
CA ALA A 435 -14.49 14.05 27.70
C ALA A 435 -14.38 15.54 27.34
N GLU A 436 -14.08 16.41 28.31
CA GLU A 436 -13.87 17.85 28.07
C GLU A 436 -12.56 18.10 27.30
N GLU A 437 -11.47 17.40 27.65
CA GLU A 437 -10.20 17.45 26.92
C GLU A 437 -10.36 16.92 25.50
N VAL A 438 -11.07 15.79 25.33
CA VAL A 438 -11.37 15.24 23.99
C VAL A 438 -12.20 16.24 23.17
N ALA A 439 -13.26 16.81 23.75
CA ALA A 439 -14.08 17.79 23.05
C ALA A 439 -13.27 19.04 22.65
N TYR A 440 -12.34 19.48 23.50
CA TYR A 440 -11.41 20.56 23.17
C TYR A 440 -10.47 20.18 22.02
N LEU A 441 -9.82 19.01 22.09
CA LEU A 441 -8.91 18.51 21.06
C LEU A 441 -9.60 18.37 19.71
N ARG A 442 -10.78 17.74 19.67
CA ARG A 442 -11.56 17.57 18.43
C ARG A 442 -11.95 18.92 17.81
N ARG A 443 -12.39 19.88 18.63
CA ARG A 443 -12.69 21.24 18.15
C ARG A 443 -11.45 21.92 17.56
N MET A 444 -10.30 21.78 18.23
CA MET A 444 -9.03 22.35 17.78
C MET A 444 -8.60 21.75 16.43
N VAL A 445 -8.61 20.42 16.30
CA VAL A 445 -8.23 19.71 15.06
C VAL A 445 -9.17 20.06 13.91
N ARG A 446 -10.49 19.99 14.13
CA ARG A 446 -11.49 20.37 13.11
C ARG A 446 -11.36 21.83 12.68
N GLN A 447 -11.03 22.73 13.61
CA GLN A 447 -10.79 24.14 13.28
C GLN A 447 -9.52 24.33 12.46
N MET A 448 -8.44 23.62 12.79
CA MET A 448 -7.21 23.61 12.01
C MET A 448 -7.45 23.10 10.59
N MET A 449 -8.15 21.97 10.45
CA MET A 449 -8.48 21.36 9.14
C MET A 449 -9.34 22.27 8.27
N ARG A 450 -10.32 22.98 8.84
CA ARG A 450 -11.14 23.95 8.08
C ARG A 450 -10.37 25.16 7.54
N ASN A 451 -9.17 25.43 8.06
CA ASN A 451 -8.34 26.56 7.68
C ASN A 451 -7.17 26.17 6.75
N MET A 452 -7.02 24.87 6.46
CA MET A 452 -6.15 24.35 5.39
C MET A 452 -6.89 24.39 4.07
#